data_AF-A0A5K7YGY0-F1
#
_entry.id   AF-A0A5K7YGY0-F1
#
_cell.length_a   1.000
_cell.length_b   1.000
_cell.length_c   1.000
_cell.angle_alpha   90.00
_cell.angle_beta   90.00
_cell.angle_gamma   90.00
#
_symmetry.space_group_name_H-M   'P 1'
#
loop_
_entity.id
_entity.type
_entity.pdbx_description
1 polymer ?
#
loop_
_entity_poly.entity_id
_entity_poly.type
_entity_poly.pdbx_seq_one_letter_code
_entity_poly.pdbx_strand_id
1 'polypeptide(L)'
;MPGPQKASWKLRFIVLAATVLLWLAAPLQAASYRDDIGYTGLEDERGTDIPDGTGVGITQVEAEVPVVVDEETGETAGTWTPDRENDEFAGKTISFKSSSDTTAASGHATSVGRQFYGNSSSMAPAIVDIDAYETNDWLTSGFLACGLSLYGNPVQPHYEWYVQLSSPSRVANHSWVGTTDDDTADSELLKRLDFVVDTDEFIQITAVNNGSTQKSLLSGAFNAITVGRTDACHPIGTIAIDSLYTPGRTCPLLVAPMSTTSSASPIVASAAALLVQTGQDAALSTDPSEQSTQNRDGDAITNAERSEVIKAALLAGADRVTRNTWSADQIADYRQDGDNGLDRRFGAGQVNITNSHHIIAAGEQNSDEDDPAGHGQIGTEGFDVDPAFGGSGGSNATASYFFTADQDRSMLYASLVWNLHIDGGVFYHYDDTATLYDFDLTLYDVTDADHPTEVAASASSVDNTENLWVPLTSGRTYRLLVHLGPEQADCRWDYALAWRIATPPDTDGDTLPDDWEVYHGMDHTSIDTDADGMADGWEEGYSLDPLTDDGSLDTDDDGLDNLDEFTLGTAPDDPDTDGDGYTDGMEVAAGTDPLDAEDFPQISAVPAVAGNGLLAAMAALMVAGSVTICNRKK
;
A
#
# COMPACT_ATOMS: atom_id res chain seq x y z
N MET A 1 -15.64 -32.67 -38.34
CA MET A 1 -16.06 -31.66 -37.35
C MET A 1 -15.48 -30.34 -37.83
N PRO A 2 -16.24 -29.24 -37.90
CA PRO A 2 -15.64 -27.95 -38.23
C PRO A 2 -14.66 -27.60 -37.12
N GLY A 3 -13.41 -27.27 -37.47
CA GLY A 3 -12.38 -26.87 -36.53
C GLY A 3 -12.68 -25.51 -35.89
N PRO A 4 -12.01 -25.17 -34.77
CA PRO A 4 -12.19 -23.89 -34.09
C PRO A 4 -11.89 -22.73 -35.04
N GLN A 5 -12.74 -21.70 -35.02
CA GLN A 5 -12.41 -20.42 -35.65
C GLN A 5 -11.50 -19.65 -34.70
N LYS A 6 -10.23 -19.48 -35.07
CA LYS A 6 -9.27 -18.64 -34.34
C LYS A 6 -9.57 -17.18 -34.66
N ALA A 7 -9.58 -16.32 -33.65
CA ALA A 7 -9.61 -14.87 -33.84
C ALA A 7 -8.36 -14.43 -34.63
N SER A 8 -8.52 -13.52 -35.60
CA SER A 8 -7.42 -13.04 -36.46
C SER A 8 -7.16 -11.55 -36.21
N TRP A 9 -6.56 -11.24 -35.07
CA TRP A 9 -6.07 -9.90 -34.74
C TRP A 9 -4.59 -10.02 -34.36
N LYS A 10 -3.76 -9.04 -34.72
CA LYS A 10 -2.33 -9.02 -34.38
C LYS A 10 -2.11 -8.01 -33.26
N LEU A 11 -1.84 -8.49 -32.04
CA LEU A 11 -1.44 -7.63 -30.93
C LEU A 11 -0.09 -6.96 -31.21
N ARG A 12 0.11 -5.75 -30.67
CA ARG A 12 1.37 -5.00 -30.72
C ARG A 12 2.02 -5.01 -29.34
N PHE A 13 3.05 -5.82 -29.16
CA PHE A 13 3.83 -5.86 -27.91
C PHE A 13 5.12 -5.03 -28.03
N ILE A 14 5.61 -4.57 -26.88
CA ILE A 14 6.96 -4.06 -26.73
C ILE A 14 7.58 -4.77 -25.54
N VAL A 15 8.73 -5.38 -25.78
CA VAL A 15 9.56 -6.01 -24.76
C VAL A 15 10.35 -4.91 -24.06
N LEU A 16 10.31 -4.90 -22.73
CA LEU A 16 11.02 -3.94 -21.90
C LEU A 16 12.49 -4.39 -21.78
N ALA A 17 13.32 -4.00 -22.74
CA ALA A 17 14.73 -4.35 -22.74
C ALA A 17 15.50 -3.53 -21.67
N ALA A 18 16.02 -4.22 -20.66
CA ALA A 18 17.02 -3.67 -19.75
C ALA A 18 18.43 -3.93 -20.31
N THR A 19 19.23 -2.87 -20.50
CA THR A 19 20.68 -3.00 -20.65
C THR A 19 21.31 -3.22 -19.27
N VAL A 20 21.80 -4.44 -19.02
CA VAL A 20 22.51 -4.81 -17.79
C VAL A 20 23.93 -4.22 -17.81
N LEU A 21 24.26 -3.36 -16.85
CA LEU A 21 25.62 -2.90 -16.58
C LEU A 21 26.20 -3.74 -15.43
N LEU A 22 27.12 -4.63 -15.76
CA LEU A 22 27.90 -5.43 -14.81
C LEU A 22 28.85 -4.52 -14.02
N TRP A 23 28.66 -4.42 -12.71
CA TRP A 23 29.69 -3.93 -11.78
C TRP A 23 30.24 -5.10 -10.97
N LEU A 24 31.57 -5.24 -10.98
CA LEU A 24 32.31 -6.10 -10.06
C LEU A 24 32.88 -5.21 -8.94
N ALA A 25 32.45 -5.46 -7.70
CA ALA A 25 33.14 -5.01 -6.50
C ALA A 25 33.13 -6.13 -5.45
N ALA A 26 34.22 -6.22 -4.67
CA ALA A 26 34.47 -7.22 -3.63
C ALA A 26 33.62 -6.96 -2.35
N PRO A 27 33.51 -7.93 -1.41
CA PRO A 27 32.38 -8.01 -0.49
C PRO A 27 32.54 -7.07 0.71
N LEU A 28 31.82 -5.96 0.69
CA LEU A 28 30.93 -5.63 1.80
C LEU A 28 29.62 -6.38 1.55
N GLN A 29 28.84 -6.71 2.59
CA GLN A 29 27.48 -7.20 2.39
C GLN A 29 26.75 -6.10 1.62
N ALA A 30 26.63 -6.28 0.29
CA ALA A 30 26.00 -5.28 -0.55
C ALA A 30 24.54 -5.23 -0.12
N ALA A 31 24.01 -4.01 0.05
CA ALA A 31 22.58 -3.79 0.24
C ALA A 31 21.81 -4.64 -0.77
N SER A 32 20.70 -5.22 -0.36
CA SER A 32 19.84 -6.01 -1.22
C SER A 32 18.49 -5.33 -1.31
N TYR A 33 17.82 -5.43 -2.46
CA TYR A 33 16.42 -5.00 -2.56
C TYR A 33 15.54 -5.69 -1.50
N ARG A 34 15.97 -6.85 -0.97
CA ARG A 34 15.34 -7.59 0.13
C ARG A 34 15.32 -6.80 1.45
N ASP A 35 16.37 -6.02 1.72
CA ASP A 35 16.43 -5.15 2.90
C ASP A 35 15.36 -4.05 2.75
N ASP A 36 15.31 -3.44 1.57
CA ASP A 36 14.42 -2.33 1.22
C ASP A 36 12.92 -2.70 1.27
N ILE A 37 12.57 -3.96 1.02
CA ILE A 37 11.17 -4.45 1.08
C ILE A 37 10.87 -5.19 2.39
N GLY A 38 11.71 -5.06 3.41
CA GLY A 38 11.52 -5.65 4.74
C GLY A 38 11.86 -7.14 4.87
N TYR A 39 12.11 -7.88 3.78
CA TYR A 39 12.30 -9.34 3.82
C TYR A 39 13.41 -9.81 4.76
N THR A 40 14.53 -9.09 4.84
CA THR A 40 15.62 -9.43 5.77
C THR A 40 15.18 -9.34 7.23
N GLY A 41 14.32 -8.38 7.57
CA GLY A 41 13.73 -8.29 8.91
C GLY A 41 12.81 -9.49 9.21
N LEU A 42 12.04 -9.94 8.21
CA LEU A 42 11.23 -11.15 8.34
C LEU A 42 12.10 -12.41 8.50
N GLU A 43 13.22 -12.51 7.78
CA GLU A 43 14.22 -13.58 7.95
C GLU A 43 14.79 -13.59 9.37
N ASP A 44 15.12 -12.43 9.93
CA ASP A 44 15.64 -12.30 11.29
C ASP A 44 14.60 -12.69 12.35
N GLU A 45 13.33 -12.36 12.15
CA GLU A 45 12.23 -12.71 13.06
C GLU A 45 11.89 -14.20 13.02
N ARG A 46 11.70 -14.75 11.81
CA ARG A 46 11.13 -16.09 11.61
C ARG A 46 12.18 -17.18 11.50
N GLY A 47 13.40 -16.85 11.12
CA GLY A 47 14.48 -17.80 10.93
C GLY A 47 14.08 -18.93 9.98
N THR A 48 14.04 -20.17 10.48
CA THR A 48 13.68 -21.34 9.65
C THR A 48 12.21 -21.49 9.35
N ASP A 49 11.35 -20.73 10.05
CA ASP A 49 9.89 -20.79 9.89
C ASP A 49 9.37 -19.72 8.92
N ILE A 50 10.27 -18.98 8.25
CA ILE A 50 9.89 -17.99 7.24
C ILE A 50 9.15 -18.68 6.08
N PRO A 51 8.04 -18.12 5.57
CA PRO A 51 7.46 -18.59 4.32
C PRO A 51 8.47 -18.40 3.17
N ASP A 52 8.55 -19.39 2.30
CA ASP A 52 9.52 -19.50 1.20
C ASP A 52 8.89 -19.88 -0.14
N GLY A 53 7.54 -19.88 -0.22
CA GLY A 53 6.72 -20.25 -1.37
C GLY A 53 6.46 -21.76 -1.49
N THR A 54 6.78 -22.55 -0.47
CA THR A 54 6.50 -23.99 -0.46
C THR A 54 5.01 -24.26 -0.71
N GLY A 55 4.71 -25.14 -1.66
CA GLY A 55 3.34 -25.59 -1.96
C GLY A 55 2.52 -24.63 -2.84
N VAL A 56 3.10 -23.50 -3.25
CA VAL A 56 2.41 -22.51 -4.10
C VAL A 56 2.79 -22.72 -5.57
N GLY A 57 1.83 -23.18 -6.37
CA GLY A 57 1.96 -23.20 -7.83
C GLY A 57 1.86 -21.80 -8.42
N ILE A 58 2.69 -21.47 -9.41
CA ILE A 58 2.70 -20.14 -10.03
C ILE A 58 2.68 -20.18 -11.55
N THR A 59 2.25 -19.05 -12.15
CA THR A 59 2.29 -18.83 -13.59
C THR A 59 3.18 -17.64 -13.95
N GLN A 60 4.07 -17.81 -14.91
CA GLN A 60 4.82 -16.73 -15.54
C GLN A 60 4.36 -16.54 -16.98
N VAL A 61 3.83 -15.37 -17.32
CA VAL A 61 3.39 -15.05 -18.69
C VAL A 61 4.34 -14.03 -19.30
N GLU A 62 4.87 -14.33 -20.49
CA GLU A 62 5.91 -13.53 -21.13
C GLU A 62 5.58 -13.24 -22.60
N ALA A 63 5.83 -12.00 -23.01
CA ALA A 63 5.63 -11.58 -24.38
C ALA A 63 6.77 -12.09 -25.27
N GLU A 64 6.43 -12.57 -26.46
CA GLU A 64 7.41 -13.03 -27.43
C GLU A 64 8.32 -11.89 -27.91
N VAL A 65 9.64 -12.07 -27.75
CA VAL A 65 10.67 -11.18 -28.30
C VAL A 65 11.13 -11.72 -29.66
N PRO A 66 10.94 -11.01 -30.79
CA PRO A 66 11.41 -11.49 -32.09
C PRO A 66 12.95 -11.64 -32.12
N VAL A 67 13.45 -12.81 -32.50
CA VAL A 67 14.88 -13.02 -32.81
C VAL A 67 15.04 -13.08 -34.34
N VAL A 68 16.19 -12.60 -34.83
CA VAL A 68 16.51 -12.30 -36.24
C VAL A 68 15.97 -13.35 -37.24
N VAL A 69 15.41 -12.85 -38.35
CA VAL A 69 14.87 -13.59 -39.49
C VAL A 69 15.87 -14.62 -40.01
N ASP A 70 15.47 -15.89 -40.12
CA ASP A 70 16.18 -16.85 -40.95
C ASP A 70 16.14 -16.36 -42.41
N GLU A 71 17.30 -15.97 -42.95
CA GLU A 71 17.43 -15.42 -44.31
C GLU A 71 17.02 -16.43 -45.42
N GLU A 72 16.94 -17.72 -45.10
CA GLU A 72 16.61 -18.81 -46.04
C GLU A 72 15.12 -19.17 -46.04
N THR A 73 14.43 -19.04 -44.90
CA THR A 73 13.00 -19.40 -44.75
C THR A 73 12.07 -18.20 -44.59
N GLY A 74 12.59 -17.03 -44.17
CA GLY A 74 11.79 -15.85 -43.87
C GLY A 74 10.97 -15.96 -42.57
N GLU A 75 11.19 -17.00 -41.77
CA GLU A 75 10.51 -17.21 -40.49
C GLU A 75 11.24 -16.46 -39.35
N THR A 76 10.49 -15.73 -38.54
CA THR A 76 10.95 -15.16 -37.26
C THR A 76 10.50 -16.10 -36.15
N ALA A 77 11.42 -16.79 -35.47
CA ALA A 77 11.12 -17.44 -34.21
C ALA A 77 11.46 -16.44 -33.10
N GLY A 78 10.46 -16.00 -32.32
CA GLY A 78 10.73 -15.21 -31.14
C GLY A 78 11.09 -16.09 -29.94
N THR A 79 11.45 -15.45 -28.83
CA THR A 79 11.82 -16.11 -27.57
C THR A 79 10.99 -15.53 -26.45
N TRP A 80 10.41 -16.39 -25.62
CA TRP A 80 9.57 -15.99 -24.47
C TRP A 80 9.83 -16.87 -23.23
N THR A 81 10.47 -18.02 -23.42
CA THR A 81 10.65 -19.02 -22.37
C THR A 81 11.78 -18.64 -21.40
N PRO A 82 11.62 -18.88 -20.08
CA PRO A 82 12.75 -18.86 -19.14
C PRO A 82 13.79 -19.95 -19.46
N ASP A 83 15.07 -19.67 -19.19
CA ASP A 83 16.15 -20.65 -19.35
C ASP A 83 16.13 -21.69 -18.22
N ARG A 84 15.54 -22.87 -18.48
CA ARG A 84 15.45 -23.97 -17.51
C ARG A 84 16.80 -24.45 -16.98
N GLU A 85 17.89 -24.23 -17.71
CA GLU A 85 19.23 -24.65 -17.31
C GLU A 85 19.93 -23.61 -16.42
N ASN A 86 19.29 -22.49 -16.12
CA ASN A 86 19.83 -21.50 -15.19
C ASN A 86 19.96 -22.08 -13.77
N ASP A 87 21.09 -21.87 -13.11
CA ASP A 87 21.36 -22.38 -11.76
C ASP A 87 20.30 -21.94 -10.72
N GLU A 88 19.67 -20.78 -10.92
CA GLU A 88 18.59 -20.26 -10.07
C GLU A 88 17.31 -21.11 -10.13
N PHE A 89 17.17 -21.95 -11.14
CA PHE A 89 16.00 -22.80 -11.35
C PHE A 89 16.29 -24.29 -11.10
N ALA A 90 17.48 -24.61 -10.58
CA ALA A 90 17.82 -25.97 -10.22
C ALA A 90 16.78 -26.57 -9.25
N GLY A 91 16.21 -27.72 -9.62
CA GLY A 91 15.19 -28.42 -8.83
C GLY A 91 13.74 -28.00 -9.10
N LYS A 92 13.51 -27.03 -10.01
CA LYS A 92 12.16 -26.54 -10.35
C LYS A 92 11.61 -27.20 -11.60
N THR A 93 10.29 -27.31 -11.67
CA THR A 93 9.53 -27.83 -12.81
C THR A 93 8.88 -26.66 -13.55
N ILE A 94 9.52 -26.19 -14.61
CA ILE A 94 8.97 -25.13 -15.47
C ILE A 94 8.25 -25.77 -16.67
N SER A 95 6.93 -25.81 -16.66
CA SER A 95 6.07 -26.38 -17.70
C SER A 95 5.72 -25.32 -18.74
N PHE A 96 6.18 -25.50 -19.99
CA PHE A 96 5.80 -24.60 -21.09
C PHE A 96 4.43 -25.02 -21.61
N LYS A 97 3.44 -24.13 -21.51
CA LYS A 97 2.05 -24.41 -21.87
C LYS A 97 1.72 -23.99 -23.30
N SER A 98 2.44 -23.01 -23.83
CA SER A 98 2.26 -22.54 -25.20
C SER A 98 3.06 -23.38 -26.20
N SER A 99 2.44 -23.61 -27.37
CA SER A 99 2.88 -24.62 -28.36
C SER A 99 3.91 -24.16 -29.40
N SER A 100 4.46 -22.95 -29.29
CA SER A 100 5.43 -22.44 -30.28
C SER A 100 6.85 -22.98 -30.03
N ASP A 101 7.45 -23.54 -31.09
CA ASP A 101 8.81 -24.09 -31.15
C ASP A 101 9.89 -23.01 -30.91
N THR A 102 10.02 -22.53 -29.68
CA THR A 102 11.18 -21.71 -29.31
C THR A 102 12.29 -22.63 -28.81
N THR A 103 13.45 -22.60 -29.49
CA THR A 103 14.64 -23.39 -29.08
C THR A 103 15.60 -22.59 -28.20
N ALA A 104 15.36 -21.29 -28.04
CA ALA A 104 16.21 -20.38 -27.28
C ALA A 104 15.42 -19.68 -26.17
N ALA A 105 16.03 -19.56 -24.99
CA ALA A 105 15.46 -18.88 -23.86
C ALA A 105 15.54 -17.35 -24.00
N SER A 106 14.58 -16.65 -23.41
CA SER A 106 14.55 -15.20 -23.29
C SER A 106 15.30 -14.75 -22.03
N GLY A 107 16.25 -13.83 -22.19
CA GLY A 107 16.95 -13.21 -21.06
C GLY A 107 16.03 -12.39 -20.15
N HIS A 108 14.98 -11.78 -20.72
CA HIS A 108 13.94 -11.07 -19.97
C HIS A 108 13.16 -12.04 -19.08
N ALA A 109 12.58 -13.08 -19.68
CA ALA A 109 11.82 -14.10 -18.97
C ALA A 109 12.64 -14.79 -17.88
N THR A 110 13.92 -15.05 -18.16
CA THR A 110 14.85 -15.62 -17.18
C THR A 110 15.09 -14.65 -16.02
N SER A 111 15.28 -13.35 -16.28
CA SER A 111 15.46 -12.35 -15.22
C SER A 111 14.22 -12.20 -14.34
N VAL A 112 13.02 -12.18 -14.94
CA VAL A 112 11.74 -12.15 -14.22
C VAL A 112 11.61 -13.39 -13.35
N GLY A 113 11.87 -14.58 -13.90
CA GLY A 113 11.81 -15.84 -13.16
C GLY A 113 12.78 -15.88 -11.97
N ARG A 114 13.99 -15.32 -12.12
CA ARG A 114 14.96 -15.23 -11.01
C ARG A 114 14.42 -14.42 -9.83
N GLN A 115 13.71 -13.33 -10.09
CA GLN A 115 13.10 -12.49 -9.05
C GLN A 115 11.83 -13.12 -8.47
N PHE A 116 11.03 -13.82 -9.27
CA PHE A 116 9.76 -14.40 -8.83
C PHE A 116 9.95 -15.73 -8.08
N TYR A 117 10.83 -16.61 -8.52
CA TYR A 117 11.00 -17.95 -7.94
C TYR A 117 12.45 -18.45 -7.94
N GLY A 118 13.46 -17.63 -8.22
CA GLY A 118 14.87 -18.06 -8.23
C GLY A 118 15.40 -18.48 -6.85
N ASN A 119 16.21 -19.54 -6.80
CA ASN A 119 16.72 -20.16 -5.57
C ASN A 119 17.52 -19.21 -4.66
N SER A 120 18.19 -18.20 -5.23
CA SER A 120 19.00 -17.24 -4.46
C SER A 120 18.60 -15.80 -4.69
N SER A 121 17.95 -15.51 -5.81
CA SER A 121 17.49 -14.16 -6.13
C SER A 121 16.12 -13.87 -5.55
N SER A 122 15.17 -14.81 -5.46
CA SER A 122 13.78 -14.56 -5.03
C SER A 122 13.52 -14.71 -3.53
N MET A 123 12.50 -14.02 -3.02
CA MET A 123 11.93 -14.27 -1.69
C MET A 123 11.23 -15.64 -1.58
N ALA A 124 10.88 -16.25 -2.70
CA ALA A 124 10.13 -17.52 -2.75
C ALA A 124 10.97 -18.67 -3.37
N PRO A 125 12.11 -19.06 -2.76
CA PRO A 125 13.02 -20.04 -3.34
C PRO A 125 12.46 -21.46 -3.37
N ALA A 126 11.43 -21.79 -2.58
CA ALA A 126 10.85 -23.13 -2.50
C ALA A 126 9.69 -23.38 -3.46
N ILE A 127 9.32 -22.40 -4.30
CA ILE A 127 8.41 -22.62 -5.43
C ILE A 127 9.03 -23.66 -6.39
N VAL A 128 8.30 -24.74 -6.67
CA VAL A 128 8.75 -25.83 -7.54
C VAL A 128 7.93 -25.95 -8.82
N ASP A 129 6.63 -25.66 -8.78
CA ASP A 129 5.72 -25.85 -9.92
C ASP A 129 5.42 -24.52 -10.61
N ILE A 130 5.96 -24.35 -11.81
CA ILE A 130 5.88 -23.11 -12.60
C ILE A 130 5.25 -23.43 -13.95
N ASP A 131 4.10 -22.85 -14.24
CA ASP A 131 3.54 -22.83 -15.59
C ASP A 131 4.02 -21.58 -16.33
N ALA A 132 4.56 -21.74 -17.53
CA ALA A 132 5.00 -20.61 -18.36
C ALA A 132 4.21 -20.56 -19.67
N TYR A 133 3.69 -19.37 -19.97
CA TYR A 133 2.92 -19.10 -21.19
C TYR A 133 3.54 -17.99 -22.02
N GLU A 134 3.35 -18.10 -23.34
CA GLU A 134 3.46 -16.97 -24.25
C GLU A 134 2.19 -16.12 -24.14
N THR A 135 2.35 -14.79 -24.11
CA THR A 135 1.25 -13.84 -23.90
C THR A 135 0.06 -14.02 -24.85
N ASN A 136 0.26 -14.11 -26.17
CA ASN A 136 -0.87 -14.24 -27.11
C ASN A 136 -1.65 -15.53 -26.91
N ASP A 137 -0.94 -16.64 -26.71
CA ASP A 137 -1.57 -17.91 -26.42
C ASP A 137 -2.35 -17.84 -25.10
N TRP A 138 -1.76 -17.29 -24.03
CA TRP A 138 -2.43 -17.11 -22.74
C TRP A 138 -3.72 -16.28 -22.85
N LEU A 139 -3.67 -15.14 -23.54
CA LEU A 139 -4.83 -14.24 -23.75
C LEU A 139 -5.92 -14.90 -24.61
N THR A 140 -5.53 -15.68 -25.62
CA THR A 140 -6.45 -16.25 -26.60
C THR A 140 -6.76 -17.72 -26.29
N SER A 141 -6.38 -18.68 -27.13
CA SER A 141 -6.81 -20.08 -27.01
C SER A 141 -6.14 -20.90 -25.90
N GLY A 142 -5.18 -20.33 -25.18
CA GLY A 142 -4.37 -21.02 -24.17
C GLY A 142 -5.01 -21.05 -22.79
N PHE A 143 -5.35 -19.89 -22.20
CA PHE A 143 -5.94 -19.85 -20.85
C PHE A 143 -7.18 -18.97 -20.75
N LEU A 144 -7.09 -17.66 -20.99
CA LEU A 144 -8.23 -16.75 -20.86
C LEU A 144 -9.34 -17.04 -21.87
N ALA A 145 -9.04 -17.77 -22.94
CA ALA A 145 -10.00 -18.18 -23.96
C ALA A 145 -10.70 -17.00 -24.67
N CYS A 146 -10.05 -15.83 -24.74
CA CYS A 146 -10.65 -14.66 -25.38
C CYS A 146 -10.92 -14.90 -26.86
N GLY A 147 -12.15 -14.59 -27.29
CA GLY A 147 -12.60 -14.83 -28.66
C GLY A 147 -12.69 -16.32 -29.05
N LEU A 148 -12.42 -17.27 -28.14
CA LEU A 148 -12.60 -18.69 -28.41
C LEU A 148 -14.07 -19.07 -28.23
N SER A 149 -14.61 -19.81 -29.20
CA SER A 149 -15.97 -20.31 -29.14
C SER A 149 -16.05 -21.79 -29.51
N LEU A 150 -16.83 -22.55 -28.74
CA LEU A 150 -17.15 -23.95 -29.01
C LEU A 150 -18.66 -24.07 -29.24
N TYR A 151 -19.05 -24.75 -30.33
CA TYR A 151 -20.44 -24.86 -30.78
C TYR A 151 -21.15 -23.51 -31.02
N GLY A 152 -20.38 -22.45 -31.29
CA GLY A 152 -20.89 -21.10 -31.53
C GLY A 152 -21.07 -20.25 -30.27
N ASN A 153 -20.65 -20.75 -29.10
CA ASN A 153 -20.75 -20.04 -27.84
C ASN A 153 -19.36 -19.74 -27.26
N PRO A 154 -19.17 -18.57 -26.62
CA PRO A 154 -17.93 -18.25 -25.94
C PRO A 154 -17.72 -19.20 -24.75
N VAL A 155 -16.46 -19.58 -24.53
CA VAL A 155 -16.09 -20.47 -23.42
C VAL A 155 -15.47 -19.69 -22.29
N GLN A 156 -15.65 -20.17 -21.05
CA GLN A 156 -14.96 -19.63 -19.88
C GLN A 156 -13.43 -19.77 -20.04
N PRO A 157 -12.63 -18.94 -19.35
CA PRO A 157 -11.21 -19.23 -19.13
C PRO A 157 -11.02 -20.66 -18.62
N HIS A 158 -10.02 -21.37 -19.11
CA HIS A 158 -9.80 -22.77 -18.73
C HIS A 158 -8.34 -23.17 -18.89
N TYR A 159 -7.89 -24.04 -17.99
CA TYR A 159 -6.54 -24.59 -18.04
C TYR A 159 -6.35 -25.67 -19.11
N GLU A 160 -7.34 -26.55 -19.27
CA GLU A 160 -7.32 -27.59 -20.31
C GLU A 160 -8.37 -27.35 -21.38
N TRP A 161 -7.95 -27.33 -22.65
CA TRP A 161 -8.67 -26.87 -23.84
C TRP A 161 -10.11 -27.38 -24.09
N TYR A 162 -10.62 -28.35 -23.30
CA TYR A 162 -11.93 -28.96 -23.49
C TYR A 162 -12.72 -29.24 -22.21
N VAL A 163 -12.18 -28.92 -21.03
CA VAL A 163 -12.85 -29.12 -19.74
C VAL A 163 -12.79 -27.83 -18.92
N GLN A 164 -13.80 -27.62 -18.09
CA GLN A 164 -13.79 -26.53 -17.12
C GLN A 164 -12.82 -26.90 -16.02
N LEU A 165 -11.63 -26.28 -16.04
CA LEU A 165 -10.64 -26.40 -14.98
C LEU A 165 -10.05 -25.02 -14.67
N SER A 166 -9.89 -24.74 -13.37
CA SER A 166 -9.09 -23.61 -12.89
C SER A 166 -7.60 -23.87 -13.15
N SER A 167 -6.78 -22.83 -12.97
CA SER A 167 -5.34 -23.01 -12.94
C SER A 167 -4.97 -23.72 -11.61
N PRO A 168 -4.05 -24.70 -11.61
CA PRO A 168 -3.48 -25.21 -10.36
C PRO A 168 -2.56 -24.19 -9.67
N SER A 169 -2.26 -23.07 -10.35
CA SER A 169 -1.47 -21.98 -9.80
C SER A 169 -2.33 -20.99 -9.00
N ARG A 170 -1.75 -20.42 -7.96
CA ARG A 170 -2.38 -19.39 -7.11
C ARG A 170 -1.96 -17.98 -7.49
N VAL A 171 -0.76 -17.79 -8.03
CA VAL A 171 -0.21 -16.46 -8.39
C VAL A 171 0.31 -16.46 -9.82
N ALA A 172 -0.07 -15.47 -10.60
CA ALA A 172 0.49 -15.20 -11.93
C ALA A 172 1.22 -13.86 -11.96
N ASN A 173 2.35 -13.81 -12.65
CA ASN A 173 3.08 -12.58 -12.91
C ASN A 173 3.08 -12.22 -14.41
N HIS A 174 2.75 -10.97 -14.69
CA HIS A 174 2.70 -10.36 -16.02
C HIS A 174 3.67 -9.17 -16.10
N SER A 175 4.93 -9.45 -16.41
CA SER A 175 5.99 -8.44 -16.59
C SER A 175 6.03 -7.85 -18.00
N TRP A 176 4.86 -7.66 -18.61
CA TRP A 176 4.69 -7.14 -19.97
C TRP A 176 3.50 -6.17 -20.02
N VAL A 177 3.48 -5.31 -21.03
CA VAL A 177 2.37 -4.38 -21.27
C VAL A 177 1.91 -4.45 -22.72
N GLY A 178 0.66 -4.10 -22.97
CA GLY A 178 0.05 -4.12 -24.29
C GLY A 178 -1.26 -3.35 -24.33
N THR A 179 -1.85 -3.33 -25.51
CA THR A 179 -3.26 -2.99 -25.82
C THR A 179 -3.62 -3.77 -27.07
N THR A 180 -4.90 -4.06 -27.30
CA THR A 180 -5.34 -4.40 -28.66
C THR A 180 -5.67 -3.12 -29.43
N ASP A 181 -6.03 -3.26 -30.71
CA ASP A 181 -6.56 -2.15 -31.51
C ASP A 181 -8.12 -2.09 -31.41
N ASP A 182 -8.73 -2.82 -30.47
CA ASP A 182 -10.18 -2.98 -30.30
C ASP A 182 -10.59 -2.99 -28.81
N ASP A 183 -11.18 -1.89 -28.35
CA ASP A 183 -11.63 -1.74 -26.96
C ASP A 183 -12.63 -2.83 -26.52
N THR A 184 -13.35 -3.45 -27.47
CA THR A 184 -14.25 -4.59 -27.18
C THR A 184 -13.45 -5.81 -26.72
N ALA A 185 -12.31 -6.07 -27.39
CA ALA A 185 -11.43 -7.17 -27.03
C ALA A 185 -10.68 -6.88 -25.72
N ASP A 186 -10.26 -5.63 -25.51
CA ASP A 186 -9.64 -5.22 -24.24
C ASP A 186 -10.62 -5.39 -23.07
N SER A 187 -11.89 -4.98 -23.23
CA SER A 187 -12.95 -5.20 -22.24
C SER A 187 -13.20 -6.69 -21.97
N GLU A 188 -13.29 -7.53 -23.01
CA GLU A 188 -13.47 -8.97 -22.84
C GLU A 188 -12.29 -9.61 -22.08
N LEU A 189 -11.06 -9.21 -22.41
CA LEU A 189 -9.84 -9.69 -21.73
C LEU A 189 -9.82 -9.31 -20.26
N LEU A 190 -10.17 -8.07 -19.94
CA LEU A 190 -10.21 -7.60 -18.56
C LEU A 190 -11.25 -8.33 -17.73
N LYS A 191 -12.47 -8.51 -18.25
CA LYS A 191 -13.52 -9.27 -17.55
C LYS A 191 -13.12 -10.72 -17.32
N ARG A 192 -12.44 -11.35 -18.29
CA ARG A 192 -11.91 -12.71 -18.15
C ARG A 192 -10.80 -12.80 -17.10
N LEU A 193 -9.98 -11.76 -16.98
CA LEU A 193 -8.96 -11.67 -15.93
C LEU A 193 -9.61 -11.51 -14.56
N ASP A 194 -10.54 -10.56 -14.44
CA ASP A 194 -11.28 -10.29 -13.21
C ASP A 194 -12.06 -11.54 -12.75
N PHE A 195 -12.69 -12.26 -13.69
CA PHE A 195 -13.38 -13.52 -13.43
C PHE A 195 -12.49 -14.60 -12.83
N VAL A 196 -11.26 -14.82 -13.34
CA VAL A 196 -10.39 -15.87 -12.77
C VAL A 196 -9.81 -15.48 -11.41
N VAL A 197 -9.68 -14.18 -11.12
CA VAL A 197 -9.32 -13.75 -9.77
C VAL A 197 -10.48 -14.01 -8.82
N ASP A 198 -11.68 -13.54 -9.15
CA ASP A 198 -12.90 -13.70 -8.34
C ASP A 198 -13.27 -15.17 -8.13
N THR A 199 -13.36 -15.94 -9.22
CA THR A 199 -13.94 -17.28 -9.19
C THR A 199 -12.92 -18.40 -8.90
N ASP A 200 -11.65 -18.22 -9.27
CA ASP A 200 -10.61 -19.23 -9.03
C ASP A 200 -9.62 -18.82 -7.92
N GLU A 201 -9.81 -17.64 -7.33
CA GLU A 201 -8.89 -17.01 -6.39
C GLU A 201 -7.49 -16.83 -7.01
N PHE A 202 -7.37 -16.78 -8.33
CA PHE A 202 -6.09 -16.83 -9.04
C PHE A 202 -5.48 -15.44 -9.15
N ILE A 203 -4.64 -15.07 -8.18
CA ILE A 203 -4.05 -13.74 -8.03
C ILE A 203 -3.22 -13.34 -9.25
N GLN A 204 -3.48 -12.16 -9.80
CA GLN A 204 -2.79 -11.63 -10.99
C GLN A 204 -1.97 -10.39 -10.63
N ILE A 205 -0.65 -10.49 -10.77
CA ILE A 205 0.26 -9.35 -10.62
C ILE A 205 0.60 -8.79 -11.99
N THR A 206 0.36 -7.51 -12.21
CA THR A 206 0.53 -6.87 -13.52
C THR A 206 1.46 -5.67 -13.43
N ALA A 207 2.49 -5.63 -14.28
CA ALA A 207 3.34 -4.46 -14.39
C ALA A 207 2.59 -3.32 -15.11
N VAL A 208 2.73 -2.09 -14.62
CA VAL A 208 2.41 -0.91 -15.44
C VAL A 208 3.57 -0.61 -16.41
N ASN A 209 3.35 0.26 -17.39
CA ASN A 209 4.39 0.58 -18.37
C ASN A 209 5.57 1.36 -17.74
N ASN A 210 6.76 1.27 -18.34
CA ASN A 210 7.86 2.15 -17.97
C ASN A 210 7.70 3.55 -18.59
N GLY A 211 7.96 4.58 -17.80
CA GLY A 211 7.72 5.98 -18.15
C GLY A 211 6.23 6.33 -18.19
N SER A 212 5.91 7.59 -18.46
CA SER A 212 4.57 8.14 -18.30
C SER A 212 3.53 7.75 -19.36
N THR A 213 3.88 6.90 -20.32
CA THR A 213 2.95 6.50 -21.40
C THR A 213 2.01 5.39 -20.90
N GLN A 214 0.70 5.62 -21.01
CA GLN A 214 -0.34 4.62 -20.73
C GLN A 214 -0.29 3.47 -21.77
N LYS A 215 -0.19 2.23 -21.29
CA LYS A 215 -0.25 0.98 -22.08
C LYS A 215 -0.85 -0.10 -21.18
N SER A 216 -2.16 -0.01 -20.98
CA SER A 216 -2.75 -0.42 -19.71
C SER A 216 -3.60 -1.69 -19.80
N LEU A 217 -3.40 -2.57 -20.82
CA LEU A 217 -4.30 -3.71 -21.08
C LEU A 217 -4.69 -4.47 -19.81
N LEU A 218 -3.77 -5.23 -19.19
CA LEU A 218 -4.11 -5.97 -17.96
C LEU A 218 -4.10 -5.09 -16.70
N SER A 219 -3.35 -3.98 -16.71
CA SER A 219 -3.32 -3.06 -15.58
C SER A 219 -4.62 -2.24 -15.44
N GLY A 220 -5.57 -2.44 -16.35
CA GLY A 220 -6.94 -1.96 -16.27
C GLY A 220 -7.90 -2.92 -15.59
N ALA A 221 -7.48 -4.07 -15.09
CA ALA A 221 -8.34 -4.96 -14.31
C ALA A 221 -8.69 -4.37 -12.93
N PHE A 222 -9.77 -4.80 -12.31
CA PHE A 222 -10.11 -4.44 -10.92
C PHE A 222 -9.43 -5.38 -9.93
N ASN A 223 -9.43 -6.67 -10.25
CA ASN A 223 -9.06 -7.71 -9.31
C ASN A 223 -7.55 -8.00 -9.35
N ALA A 224 -6.83 -7.45 -10.34
CA ALA A 224 -5.38 -7.54 -10.40
C ALA A 224 -4.69 -6.57 -9.42
N ILE A 225 -3.44 -6.91 -9.09
CA ILE A 225 -2.53 -6.04 -8.33
C ILE A 225 -1.56 -5.41 -9.32
N THR A 226 -1.65 -4.09 -9.49
CA THR A 226 -0.84 -3.33 -10.44
C THR A 226 0.42 -2.78 -9.78
N VAL A 227 1.57 -2.95 -10.44
CA VAL A 227 2.89 -2.69 -9.85
C VAL A 227 3.70 -1.69 -10.66
N GLY A 228 4.06 -0.58 -10.02
CA GLY A 228 4.94 0.48 -10.50
C GLY A 228 6.34 0.46 -9.89
N ARG A 229 6.96 1.63 -9.75
CA ARG A 229 8.35 1.80 -9.29
C ARG A 229 8.42 2.93 -8.26
N THR A 230 9.31 2.78 -7.28
CA THR A 230 9.50 3.78 -6.21
C THR A 230 9.97 5.15 -6.74
N ASP A 231 10.47 5.25 -7.97
CA ASP A 231 10.82 6.54 -8.60
C ASP A 231 9.67 7.22 -9.37
N ALA A 232 8.46 6.67 -9.29
CA ALA A 232 7.28 7.11 -10.05
C ALA A 232 7.47 7.14 -11.58
N CYS A 233 8.50 6.46 -12.14
CA CYS A 233 8.77 6.47 -13.57
C CYS A 233 7.90 5.45 -14.33
N HIS A 234 6.59 5.66 -14.28
CA HIS A 234 5.53 4.84 -14.84
C HIS A 234 4.24 5.66 -15.04
N PRO A 235 3.19 5.16 -15.73
CA PRO A 235 1.95 5.92 -15.86
C PRO A 235 1.17 5.92 -14.55
N ILE A 236 0.25 6.89 -14.46
CA ILE A 236 -0.66 7.13 -13.33
C ILE A 236 -2.10 7.00 -13.82
N GLY A 237 -2.92 6.31 -13.03
CA GLY A 237 -4.34 6.11 -13.24
C GLY A 237 -4.67 5.19 -14.42
N THR A 238 -5.96 4.92 -14.60
CA THR A 238 -6.48 4.09 -15.70
C THR A 238 -6.96 4.91 -16.90
N ILE A 239 -7.15 4.25 -18.04
CA ILE A 239 -7.78 4.82 -19.24
C ILE A 239 -9.19 4.24 -19.43
N ALA A 240 -10.04 5.01 -20.13
CA ALA A 240 -11.35 4.54 -20.55
C ALA A 240 -11.22 3.42 -21.61
N ILE A 241 -11.86 2.28 -21.36
CA ILE A 241 -12.03 1.19 -22.33
C ILE A 241 -13.51 1.05 -22.66
N ASP A 242 -14.38 1.01 -21.64
CA ASP A 242 -15.83 1.00 -21.80
C ASP A 242 -16.52 1.73 -20.62
N SER A 243 -17.81 1.45 -20.40
CA SER A 243 -18.58 2.08 -19.30
C SER A 243 -18.24 1.55 -17.91
N LEU A 244 -17.57 0.39 -17.81
CA LEU A 244 -17.16 -0.22 -16.55
C LEU A 244 -15.70 0.12 -16.26
N TYR A 245 -14.81 -0.11 -17.23
CA TYR A 245 -13.39 0.21 -17.14
C TYR A 245 -13.15 1.68 -17.51
N THR A 246 -13.37 2.53 -16.51
CA THR A 246 -13.32 3.99 -16.60
C THR A 246 -11.95 4.54 -16.16
N PRO A 247 -11.62 5.79 -16.53
CA PRO A 247 -10.46 6.49 -15.98
C PRO A 247 -10.76 6.95 -14.54
N GLY A 248 -9.71 7.23 -13.77
CA GLY A 248 -9.83 7.83 -12.44
C GLY A 248 -9.51 6.89 -11.29
N ARG A 249 -9.47 5.58 -11.54
CA ARG A 249 -9.02 4.58 -10.58
C ARG A 249 -7.53 4.73 -10.25
N THR A 250 -7.16 4.40 -9.02
CA THR A 250 -5.75 4.42 -8.62
C THR A 250 -5.00 3.29 -9.31
N CYS A 251 -3.92 3.65 -10.02
CA CYS A 251 -3.04 2.71 -10.69
C CYS A 251 -1.66 3.36 -10.88
N PRO A 252 -0.55 2.71 -10.48
CA PRO A 252 -0.48 1.39 -9.86
C PRO A 252 -1.06 1.39 -8.45
N LEU A 253 -1.30 0.19 -7.91
CA LEU A 253 -1.72 -0.01 -6.53
C LEU A 253 -0.53 -0.17 -5.58
N LEU A 254 0.62 -0.63 -6.07
CA LEU A 254 1.85 -0.79 -5.31
C LEU A 254 3.07 -0.37 -6.13
N VAL A 255 4.16 -0.06 -5.45
CA VAL A 255 5.47 0.11 -6.06
C VAL A 255 6.53 -0.78 -5.42
N ALA A 256 7.63 -1.03 -6.14
CA ALA A 256 8.78 -1.74 -5.61
C ALA A 256 10.08 -1.03 -6.03
N PRO A 257 11.19 -1.18 -5.28
CA PRO A 257 12.44 -0.42 -5.45
C PRO A 257 13.30 -0.96 -6.60
N MET A 258 12.72 -0.97 -7.80
CA MET A 258 13.34 -1.51 -9.01
C MET A 258 13.36 -0.48 -10.13
N SER A 259 14.40 -0.53 -10.96
CA SER A 259 14.61 0.40 -12.09
C SER A 259 13.74 0.10 -13.32
N THR A 260 12.95 -0.97 -13.30
CA THR A 260 11.96 -1.29 -14.34
C THR A 260 10.75 -1.95 -13.72
N THR A 261 9.56 -1.69 -14.27
CA THR A 261 8.31 -2.33 -13.82
C THR A 261 8.27 -3.84 -14.06
N SER A 262 8.99 -4.33 -15.08
CA SER A 262 9.17 -5.77 -15.32
C SER A 262 10.07 -6.44 -14.29
N SER A 263 10.90 -5.68 -13.57
CA SER A 263 11.63 -6.18 -12.42
C SER A 263 10.91 -5.94 -11.08
N ALA A 264 9.99 -4.97 -11.03
CA ALA A 264 9.18 -4.67 -9.83
C ALA A 264 8.06 -5.70 -9.61
N SER A 265 7.30 -6.00 -10.66
CA SER A 265 6.19 -6.97 -10.65
C SER A 265 6.53 -8.35 -10.04
N PRO A 266 7.65 -9.03 -10.41
CA PRO A 266 7.97 -10.32 -9.82
C PRO A 266 8.33 -10.26 -8.31
N ILE A 267 8.74 -9.10 -7.79
CA ILE A 267 8.95 -8.92 -6.34
C ILE A 267 7.61 -9.00 -5.62
N VAL A 268 6.61 -8.24 -6.07
CA VAL A 268 5.25 -8.29 -5.51
C VAL A 268 4.61 -9.67 -5.72
N ALA A 269 4.89 -10.33 -6.85
CA ALA A 269 4.41 -11.71 -7.07
C ALA A 269 5.03 -12.71 -6.10
N SER A 270 6.33 -12.61 -5.81
CA SER A 270 6.96 -13.46 -4.79
C SER A 270 6.43 -13.16 -3.39
N ALA A 271 6.16 -11.89 -3.06
CA ALA A 271 5.51 -11.49 -1.81
C ALA A 271 4.12 -12.12 -1.68
N ALA A 272 3.27 -12.01 -2.72
CA ALA A 272 1.95 -12.64 -2.74
C ALA A 272 2.04 -14.16 -2.55
N ALA A 273 3.04 -14.84 -3.13
CA ALA A 273 3.23 -16.27 -2.92
C ALA A 273 3.58 -16.64 -1.47
N LEU A 274 4.38 -15.82 -0.78
CA LEU A 274 4.67 -16.03 0.65
C LEU A 274 3.43 -15.84 1.52
N LEU A 275 2.61 -14.84 1.21
CA LEU A 275 1.37 -14.59 1.92
C LEU A 275 0.34 -15.70 1.67
N VAL A 276 0.22 -16.20 0.43
CA VAL A 276 -0.61 -17.37 0.11
C VAL A 276 -0.16 -18.59 0.92
N GLN A 277 1.14 -18.91 0.98
CA GLN A 277 1.64 -20.01 1.81
C GLN A 277 1.26 -19.82 3.29
N THR A 278 1.35 -18.59 3.79
CA THR A 278 1.02 -18.27 5.19
C THR A 278 -0.48 -18.47 5.43
N GLY A 279 -1.34 -17.96 4.53
CA GLY A 279 -2.79 -18.03 4.63
C GLY A 279 -3.37 -19.44 4.48
N GLN A 280 -2.61 -20.41 3.95
CA GLN A 280 -3.03 -21.82 3.90
C GLN A 280 -3.22 -22.47 5.27
N ASP A 281 -2.70 -21.86 6.34
CA ASP A 281 -3.04 -22.29 7.70
C ASP A 281 -4.50 -21.96 8.01
N ALA A 282 -5.35 -22.99 7.97
CA ALA A 282 -6.77 -22.88 8.28
C ALA A 282 -7.07 -22.34 9.69
N ALA A 283 -6.08 -22.31 10.61
CA ALA A 283 -6.26 -21.67 11.91
C ALA A 283 -6.34 -20.13 11.82
N LEU A 284 -5.88 -19.54 10.72
CA LEU A 284 -5.93 -18.10 10.47
C LEU A 284 -7.30 -17.64 9.96
N SER A 285 -8.18 -18.56 9.55
CA SER A 285 -9.53 -18.24 9.07
C SER A 285 -10.56 -18.65 10.12
N THR A 286 -11.20 -17.66 10.71
CA THR A 286 -12.06 -17.80 11.88
C THR A 286 -13.45 -17.17 11.72
N ASP A 287 -13.79 -16.65 10.53
CA ASP A 287 -15.14 -16.13 10.26
C ASP A 287 -16.21 -17.18 10.67
N PRO A 288 -17.24 -16.76 11.43
CA PRO A 288 -18.22 -17.68 11.99
C PRO A 288 -19.16 -18.29 10.93
N SER A 289 -19.25 -17.68 9.75
CA SER A 289 -20.15 -18.08 8.68
C SER A 289 -19.45 -18.96 7.64
N GLU A 290 -18.31 -18.53 7.08
CA GLU A 290 -17.55 -19.25 6.06
C GLU A 290 -16.05 -18.97 6.24
N GLN A 291 -15.27 -20.03 6.51
CA GLN A 291 -13.80 -19.94 6.73
C GLN A 291 -12.98 -20.19 5.45
N SER A 292 -13.67 -20.48 4.34
CA SER A 292 -13.05 -20.82 3.06
C SER A 292 -14.06 -20.76 1.92
N THR A 293 -13.60 -20.41 0.72
CA THR A 293 -14.33 -20.56 -0.55
C THR A 293 -13.83 -21.77 -1.36
N GLN A 294 -14.39 -22.00 -2.56
CA GLN A 294 -13.94 -23.03 -3.50
C GLN A 294 -13.71 -22.47 -4.89
N ASN A 295 -12.58 -22.82 -5.50
CA ASN A 295 -12.34 -22.53 -6.93
C ASN A 295 -13.17 -23.46 -7.84
N ARG A 296 -13.06 -23.29 -9.17
CA ARG A 296 -13.81 -24.15 -10.13
C ARG A 296 -13.38 -25.62 -10.16
N ASP A 297 -12.20 -25.96 -9.64
CA ASP A 297 -11.74 -27.35 -9.48
C ASP A 297 -12.28 -27.99 -8.19
N GLY A 298 -12.88 -27.19 -7.30
CA GLY A 298 -13.40 -27.61 -6.00
C GLY A 298 -12.35 -27.64 -4.89
N ASP A 299 -11.17 -27.06 -5.13
CA ASP A 299 -10.16 -26.87 -4.09
C ASP A 299 -10.63 -25.81 -3.10
N ALA A 300 -10.50 -26.10 -1.81
CA ALA A 300 -10.83 -25.16 -0.75
C ALA A 300 -9.72 -24.11 -0.62
N ILE A 301 -10.12 -22.85 -0.57
CA ILE A 301 -9.24 -21.68 -0.40
C ILE A 301 -9.63 -21.02 0.91
N THR A 302 -8.75 -21.02 1.91
CA THR A 302 -9.02 -20.41 3.22
C THR A 302 -9.17 -18.89 3.09
N ASN A 303 -9.94 -18.24 3.97
CA ASN A 303 -10.12 -16.78 3.93
C ASN A 303 -8.78 -16.03 3.91
N ALA A 304 -7.80 -16.51 4.69
CA ALA A 304 -6.49 -15.88 4.82
C ALA A 304 -5.64 -15.89 3.52
N GLU A 305 -5.96 -16.74 2.54
CA GLU A 305 -5.26 -16.79 1.25
C GLU A 305 -6.10 -16.32 0.06
N ARG A 306 -7.31 -15.77 0.31
CA ARG A 306 -8.17 -15.20 -0.73
C ARG A 306 -7.52 -14.00 -1.39
N SER A 307 -7.83 -13.80 -2.66
CA SER A 307 -7.18 -12.82 -3.52
C SER A 307 -7.34 -11.39 -3.01
N GLU A 308 -8.52 -11.03 -2.52
CA GLU A 308 -8.81 -9.75 -1.89
C GLU A 308 -8.07 -9.57 -0.56
N VAL A 309 -7.89 -10.63 0.25
CA VAL A 309 -7.11 -10.58 1.50
C VAL A 309 -5.63 -10.35 1.21
N ILE A 310 -5.07 -11.09 0.25
CA ILE A 310 -3.66 -10.92 -0.14
C ILE A 310 -3.43 -9.51 -0.71
N LYS A 311 -4.37 -9.01 -1.54
CA LYS A 311 -4.34 -7.63 -2.04
C LYS A 311 -4.43 -6.63 -0.88
N ALA A 312 -5.39 -6.76 0.03
CA ALA A 312 -5.57 -5.87 1.18
C ALA A 312 -4.33 -5.84 2.09
N ALA A 313 -3.76 -7.00 2.42
CA ALA A 313 -2.57 -7.10 3.26
C ALA A 313 -1.32 -6.49 2.61
N LEU A 314 -1.17 -6.63 1.30
CA LEU A 314 -0.09 -5.96 0.56
C LEU A 314 -0.26 -4.43 0.56
N LEU A 315 -1.48 -3.93 0.41
CA LEU A 315 -1.77 -2.50 0.44
C LEU A 315 -1.61 -1.90 1.85
N ALA A 316 -2.21 -2.50 2.88
CA ALA A 316 -2.10 -2.02 4.25
C ALA A 316 -0.66 -2.14 4.79
N GLY A 317 0.06 -3.18 4.39
CA GLY A 317 1.46 -3.42 4.78
C GLY A 317 2.50 -2.55 4.07
N ALA A 318 2.13 -1.87 2.97
CA ALA A 318 3.05 -1.05 2.19
C ALA A 318 3.52 0.21 2.96
N ASP A 319 4.80 0.54 2.80
CA ASP A 319 5.43 1.71 3.39
C ASP A 319 5.15 2.95 2.55
N ARG A 320 4.74 4.03 3.24
CA ARG A 320 4.40 5.32 2.63
C ARG A 320 5.63 6.19 2.46
N VAL A 321 6.63 5.96 3.31
CA VAL A 321 7.94 6.61 3.30
C VAL A 321 9.01 5.53 3.24
N THR A 322 10.09 5.75 2.48
CA THR A 322 11.11 4.72 2.27
C THR A 322 12.53 5.20 2.51
N ARG A 323 13.41 4.26 2.88
CA ARG A 323 14.85 4.43 3.03
C ARG A 323 15.63 3.35 2.29
N ASN A 324 15.42 3.30 0.99
CA ASN A 324 16.07 2.34 0.11
C ASN A 324 17.59 2.49 0.14
N THR A 325 18.25 1.37 0.33
CA THR A 325 19.71 1.24 0.38
C THR A 325 20.25 0.56 -0.89
N TRP A 326 19.41 -0.19 -1.60
CA TRP A 326 19.73 -0.80 -2.89
C TRP A 326 19.47 0.16 -4.06
N SER A 327 18.34 0.86 -4.03
CA SER A 327 18.03 1.95 -4.98
C SER A 327 18.22 3.32 -4.33
N ALA A 328 18.57 4.33 -5.13
CA ALA A 328 18.53 5.73 -4.70
C ALA A 328 17.11 6.32 -4.76
N ASP A 329 16.17 5.61 -5.37
CA ASP A 329 14.79 6.03 -5.54
C ASP A 329 14.04 5.87 -4.22
N GLN A 330 13.28 6.89 -3.80
CA GLN A 330 12.54 6.91 -2.52
C GLN A 330 11.12 7.40 -2.71
N ILE A 331 10.22 6.99 -1.82
CA ILE A 331 8.98 7.70 -1.52
C ILE A 331 9.27 8.56 -0.29
N ALA A 332 9.26 9.88 -0.47
CA ALA A 332 9.48 10.84 0.63
C ALA A 332 8.33 11.86 0.75
N ASP A 333 7.37 11.84 -0.19
CA ASP A 333 6.37 12.89 -0.35
C ASP A 333 4.97 12.32 -0.64
N TYR A 334 4.61 11.22 0.03
CA TYR A 334 3.32 10.54 -0.11
C TYR A 334 2.16 11.45 0.35
N ARG A 335 1.11 11.59 -0.49
CA ARG A 335 0.18 12.73 -0.34
C ARG A 335 -1.33 12.43 -0.30
N GLN A 336 -1.77 11.17 -0.31
CA GLN A 336 -3.21 10.79 -0.33
C GLN A 336 -4.09 11.70 -1.21
N ASP A 337 -3.88 11.71 -2.52
CA ASP A 337 -4.53 12.67 -3.42
C ASP A 337 -5.69 12.06 -4.25
N GLY A 338 -6.14 10.86 -3.90
CA GLY A 338 -7.30 10.18 -4.48
C GLY A 338 -8.45 9.97 -3.49
N ASP A 339 -9.68 9.89 -4.02
CA ASP A 339 -10.89 9.60 -3.23
C ASP A 339 -10.86 8.18 -2.60
N ASN A 340 -9.94 7.31 -3.07
CA ASN A 340 -9.70 5.96 -2.53
C ASN A 340 -8.61 5.90 -1.43
N GLY A 341 -8.10 7.05 -0.99
CA GLY A 341 -7.11 7.19 0.10
C GLY A 341 -5.66 6.81 -0.26
N LEU A 342 -5.36 6.59 -1.55
CA LEU A 342 -4.01 6.31 -2.02
C LEU A 342 -3.36 7.50 -2.75
N ASP A 343 -2.02 7.52 -2.79
CA ASP A 343 -1.27 8.43 -3.66
C ASP A 343 -1.34 7.93 -5.10
N ARG A 344 -1.70 8.79 -6.04
CA ARG A 344 -1.85 8.40 -7.46
C ARG A 344 -0.55 7.95 -8.12
N ARG A 345 0.60 8.37 -7.61
CA ARG A 345 1.92 8.01 -8.14
C ARG A 345 2.42 6.70 -7.56
N PHE A 346 2.15 6.44 -6.28
CA PHE A 346 2.76 5.32 -5.57
C PHE A 346 1.76 4.23 -5.16
N GLY A 347 0.46 4.45 -5.40
CA GLY A 347 -0.61 3.60 -4.89
C GLY A 347 -0.56 3.58 -3.37
N ALA A 348 -0.51 2.39 -2.78
CA ALA A 348 -0.29 2.21 -1.36
C ALA A 348 1.17 2.38 -0.92
N GLY A 349 2.09 2.64 -1.84
CA GLY A 349 3.50 2.81 -1.52
C GLY A 349 4.30 1.54 -1.78
N GLN A 350 5.47 1.47 -1.16
CA GLN A 350 6.44 0.41 -1.43
C GLN A 350 6.05 -0.87 -0.71
N VAL A 351 6.07 -2.00 -1.42
CA VAL A 351 5.83 -3.32 -0.80
C VAL A 351 6.79 -3.56 0.36
N ASN A 352 6.24 -3.91 1.52
CA ASN A 352 7.00 -4.38 2.68
C ASN A 352 6.42 -5.72 3.16
N ILE A 353 7.14 -6.80 2.89
CA ILE A 353 6.65 -8.16 3.13
C ILE A 353 6.56 -8.51 4.61
N THR A 354 7.34 -7.87 5.48
CA THR A 354 7.27 -8.11 6.93
C THR A 354 5.93 -7.66 7.46
N ASN A 355 5.54 -6.42 7.15
CA ASN A 355 4.27 -5.86 7.58
C ASN A 355 3.09 -6.67 7.01
N SER A 356 3.11 -6.97 5.71
CA SER A 356 2.04 -7.78 5.10
C SER A 356 1.96 -9.19 5.66
N HIS A 357 3.09 -9.81 6.01
CA HIS A 357 3.11 -11.12 6.66
C HIS A 357 2.55 -11.05 8.08
N HIS A 358 2.87 -10.01 8.86
CA HIS A 358 2.30 -9.81 10.20
C HIS A 358 0.78 -9.68 10.17
N ILE A 359 0.25 -8.95 9.20
CA ILE A 359 -1.20 -8.82 8.96
C ILE A 359 -1.85 -10.20 8.77
N ILE A 360 -1.34 -11.04 7.85
CA ILE A 360 -1.90 -12.37 7.61
C ILE A 360 -1.69 -13.29 8.81
N ALA A 361 -0.51 -13.27 9.43
CA ALA A 361 -0.16 -14.14 10.55
C ALA A 361 -0.89 -13.78 11.85
N ALA A 362 -1.41 -12.56 11.99
CA ALA A 362 -2.28 -12.16 13.09
C ALA A 362 -3.66 -12.86 13.03
N GLY A 363 -4.06 -13.32 11.84
CA GLY A 363 -5.30 -14.06 11.61
C GLY A 363 -6.54 -13.17 11.50
N GLU A 364 -7.62 -13.81 11.06
CA GLU A 364 -8.93 -13.21 10.86
C GLU A 364 -9.56 -12.76 12.18
N GLN A 365 -10.12 -11.55 12.20
CA GLN A 365 -10.75 -10.93 13.36
C GLN A 365 -12.06 -10.25 12.93
N ASN A 366 -13.17 -10.79 13.43
CA ASN A 366 -14.49 -10.52 12.88
C ASN A 366 -15.08 -9.18 13.36
N SER A 367 -15.94 -8.60 12.52
CA SER A 367 -16.77 -7.45 12.86
C SER A 367 -17.71 -7.72 14.06
N ASP A 368 -18.19 -6.66 14.72
CA ASP A 368 -19.24 -6.79 15.76
C ASP A 368 -20.55 -7.37 15.18
N GLU A 369 -20.82 -7.12 13.91
CA GLU A 369 -22.00 -7.63 13.21
C GLU A 369 -21.94 -9.14 12.97
N ASP A 370 -20.76 -9.70 12.71
CA ASP A 370 -20.57 -11.14 12.44
C ASP A 370 -20.33 -11.95 13.72
N ASP A 371 -19.56 -11.40 14.68
CA ASP A 371 -19.40 -11.97 16.02
C ASP A 371 -19.69 -10.94 17.14
N PRO A 372 -20.96 -10.77 17.53
CA PRO A 372 -21.35 -9.86 18.60
C PRO A 372 -20.77 -10.21 19.98
N ALA A 373 -20.21 -11.41 20.16
CA ALA A 373 -19.51 -11.77 21.40
C ALA A 373 -18.07 -11.23 21.43
N GLY A 374 -17.46 -11.04 20.26
CA GLY A 374 -16.16 -10.40 20.08
C GLY A 374 -16.20 -8.88 20.19
N HIS A 375 -17.37 -8.27 20.05
CA HIS A 375 -17.57 -6.81 20.13
C HIS A 375 -16.75 -6.03 19.09
N GLY A 376 -16.45 -6.66 17.94
CA GLY A 376 -15.59 -6.12 16.90
C GLY A 376 -14.18 -5.74 17.37
N GLN A 377 -13.70 -6.27 18.50
CA GLN A 377 -12.40 -5.88 19.03
C GLN A 377 -11.27 -6.45 18.17
N ILE A 378 -10.42 -5.56 17.65
CA ILE A 378 -9.28 -5.94 16.83
C ILE A 378 -7.94 -5.61 17.53
N GLY A 379 -6.92 -6.38 17.18
CA GLY A 379 -5.52 -6.11 17.53
C GLY A 379 -4.91 -5.04 16.65
N THR A 380 -3.61 -4.78 16.85
CA THR A 380 -2.86 -3.80 16.05
C THR A 380 -2.70 -4.23 14.60
N GLU A 381 -2.77 -5.51 14.31
CA GLU A 381 -2.62 -6.08 12.96
C GLU A 381 -3.65 -7.18 12.78
N GLY A 382 -4.09 -7.40 11.55
CA GLY A 382 -5.06 -8.44 11.23
C GLY A 382 -5.80 -8.16 9.94
N PHE A 383 -6.69 -9.08 9.61
CA PHE A 383 -7.63 -8.92 8.52
C PHE A 383 -9.01 -9.45 8.93
N ASP A 384 -10.01 -9.16 8.12
CA ASP A 384 -11.33 -9.78 8.17
C ASP A 384 -11.82 -10.10 6.76
N VAL A 385 -12.62 -11.15 6.62
CA VAL A 385 -13.40 -11.43 5.41
C VAL A 385 -14.85 -11.57 5.81
N ASP A 386 -15.68 -10.71 5.27
CA ASP A 386 -17.12 -10.89 5.34
C ASP A 386 -17.58 -11.57 4.03
N PRO A 387 -17.97 -12.84 4.07
CA PRO A 387 -18.34 -13.59 2.86
C PRO A 387 -19.72 -13.19 2.32
N ALA A 388 -20.46 -12.34 3.04
CA ALA A 388 -21.81 -11.94 2.67
C ALA A 388 -22.19 -10.60 3.30
N PHE A 389 -21.79 -9.52 2.64
CA PHE A 389 -22.05 -8.13 3.01
C PHE A 389 -23.05 -7.43 2.09
N GLY A 390 -23.74 -6.42 2.63
CA GLY A 390 -24.52 -5.44 1.87
C GLY A 390 -26.03 -5.44 2.08
N GLY A 391 -26.53 -6.05 3.16
CA GLY A 391 -27.93 -5.99 3.60
C GLY A 391 -28.93 -6.91 2.89
N SER A 392 -28.58 -7.51 1.74
CA SER A 392 -29.48 -8.41 1.01
C SER A 392 -29.43 -9.85 1.54
N GLY A 393 -30.61 -10.47 1.68
CA GLY A 393 -30.69 -11.89 2.07
C GLY A 393 -30.34 -12.17 3.53
N GLY A 394 -30.26 -11.13 4.37
CA GLY A 394 -29.94 -11.25 5.79
C GLY A 394 -28.46 -11.02 6.13
N SER A 395 -27.65 -10.59 5.15
CA SER A 395 -26.33 -10.02 5.42
C SER A 395 -26.41 -8.75 6.25
N ASN A 396 -25.34 -8.44 6.97
CA ASN A 396 -25.08 -7.13 7.55
C ASN A 396 -24.95 -6.07 6.42
N ALA A 397 -25.23 -4.81 6.72
CA ALA A 397 -25.04 -3.67 5.81
C ALA A 397 -23.97 -2.70 6.29
N THR A 398 -23.42 -2.99 7.48
CA THR A 398 -22.30 -2.33 8.13
C THR A 398 -21.45 -3.38 8.81
N ALA A 399 -20.16 -3.13 8.91
CA ALA A 399 -19.24 -3.95 9.71
C ALA A 399 -18.33 -3.03 10.52
N SER A 400 -18.33 -3.23 11.84
CA SER A 400 -17.72 -2.35 12.82
C SER A 400 -16.56 -3.04 13.53
N TYR A 401 -15.39 -2.41 13.50
CA TYR A 401 -14.16 -2.87 14.15
C TYR A 401 -13.64 -1.80 15.10
N PHE A 402 -13.25 -2.19 16.30
CA PHE A 402 -12.91 -1.28 17.38
C PHE A 402 -11.51 -1.56 17.91
N PHE A 403 -10.76 -0.48 18.15
CA PHE A 403 -9.43 -0.54 18.77
C PHE A 403 -9.16 0.73 19.58
N THR A 404 -8.19 0.66 20.48
CA THR A 404 -7.67 1.83 21.20
C THR A 404 -6.24 2.09 20.77
N ALA A 405 -5.95 3.35 20.43
CA ALA A 405 -4.59 3.77 20.15
C ALA A 405 -3.86 3.95 21.49
N ASP A 406 -2.97 3.02 21.83
CA ASP A 406 -2.27 3.02 23.12
C ASP A 406 -0.89 3.69 23.07
N GLN A 407 -0.38 3.96 21.86
CA GLN A 407 0.95 4.54 21.63
C GLN A 407 0.84 5.95 21.06
N ASP A 408 1.70 6.83 21.58
CA ASP A 408 1.89 8.16 21.01
C ASP A 408 2.44 8.03 19.58
N ARG A 409 1.99 8.91 18.69
CA ARG A 409 2.40 8.98 17.27
C ARG A 409 2.20 7.67 16.49
N SER A 410 1.23 6.84 16.87
CA SER A 410 0.85 5.68 16.06
C SER A 410 0.07 6.12 14.80
N MET A 411 0.25 5.38 13.72
CA MET A 411 -0.46 5.54 12.44
C MET A 411 -1.37 4.33 12.21
N LEU A 412 -2.58 4.56 11.71
CA LEU A 412 -3.42 3.51 11.13
C LEU A 412 -3.09 3.37 9.64
N TYR A 413 -2.96 2.14 9.17
CA TYR A 413 -2.93 1.77 7.76
C TYR A 413 -4.03 0.74 7.55
N ALA A 414 -5.04 1.04 6.75
CA ALA A 414 -6.14 0.12 6.48
C ALA A 414 -6.46 0.08 4.99
N SER A 415 -6.82 -1.11 4.50
CA SER A 415 -7.21 -1.34 3.11
C SER A 415 -8.41 -2.29 3.06
N LEU A 416 -9.53 -1.76 2.61
CA LEU A 416 -10.72 -2.50 2.22
C LEU A 416 -10.59 -2.88 0.74
N VAL A 417 -10.89 -4.12 0.39
CA VAL A 417 -10.78 -4.65 -0.98
C VAL A 417 -11.94 -5.59 -1.26
N TRP A 418 -12.54 -5.48 -2.44
CA TRP A 418 -13.52 -6.47 -2.94
C TRP A 418 -13.25 -6.75 -4.41
N ASN A 419 -13.61 -7.93 -4.89
CA ASN A 419 -13.48 -8.24 -6.31
C ASN A 419 -14.68 -7.68 -7.11
N LEU A 420 -14.42 -7.18 -8.32
CA LEU A 420 -15.44 -7.01 -9.35
C LEU A 420 -16.07 -8.37 -9.63
N HIS A 421 -17.40 -8.47 -9.46
CA HIS A 421 -18.12 -9.68 -9.75
C HIS A 421 -18.30 -9.87 -11.26
N ILE A 422 -17.95 -11.07 -11.77
CA ILE A 422 -18.28 -11.51 -13.13
C ILE A 422 -19.12 -12.80 -13.04
N ASP A 423 -20.33 -12.82 -13.61
CA ASP A 423 -21.24 -13.99 -13.52
C ASP A 423 -20.57 -15.27 -14.06
N GLY A 424 -19.84 -15.13 -15.17
CA GLY A 424 -19.05 -16.20 -15.77
C GLY A 424 -19.87 -17.31 -16.44
N GLY A 425 -21.17 -17.43 -16.14
CA GLY A 425 -22.08 -18.40 -16.73
C GLY A 425 -21.63 -19.85 -16.54
N VAL A 426 -21.65 -20.63 -17.63
CA VAL A 426 -21.18 -22.02 -17.64
C VAL A 426 -20.05 -22.20 -18.65
N PHE A 427 -19.29 -23.30 -18.55
CA PHE A 427 -18.13 -23.56 -19.41
C PHE A 427 -18.33 -23.26 -20.91
N TYR A 428 -19.47 -23.66 -21.50
CA TYR A 428 -19.79 -23.43 -22.92
C TYR A 428 -20.66 -22.19 -23.19
N HIS A 429 -20.87 -21.33 -22.20
CA HIS A 429 -21.62 -20.09 -22.30
C HIS A 429 -21.06 -19.12 -21.27
N TYR A 430 -19.88 -18.56 -21.58
CA TYR A 430 -19.31 -17.50 -20.76
C TYR A 430 -20.24 -16.28 -20.78
N ASP A 431 -20.61 -15.83 -19.58
CA ASP A 431 -21.39 -14.61 -19.35
C ASP A 431 -20.44 -13.54 -18.82
N ASP A 432 -20.30 -12.44 -19.56
CA ASP A 432 -19.41 -11.33 -19.22
C ASP A 432 -20.15 -10.21 -18.46
N THR A 433 -21.36 -10.48 -17.95
CA THR A 433 -22.10 -9.57 -17.08
C THR A 433 -21.28 -9.31 -15.82
N ALA A 434 -20.99 -8.03 -15.59
CA ALA A 434 -20.11 -7.56 -14.53
C ALA A 434 -20.84 -6.59 -13.61
N THR A 435 -20.57 -6.66 -12.30
CA THR A 435 -21.09 -5.74 -11.29
C THR A 435 -19.96 -5.24 -10.41
N LEU A 436 -19.70 -3.94 -10.44
CA LEU A 436 -18.88 -3.27 -9.43
C LEU A 436 -19.80 -2.80 -8.31
N TYR A 437 -19.61 -3.37 -7.12
CA TYR A 437 -20.25 -2.89 -5.90
C TYR A 437 -19.49 -1.69 -5.34
N ASP A 438 -20.17 -0.85 -4.58
CA ASP A 438 -19.65 0.41 -4.02
C ASP A 438 -19.68 0.34 -2.48
N PHE A 439 -18.51 0.14 -1.88
CA PHE A 439 -18.28 0.04 -0.44
C PHE A 439 -17.34 1.14 0.02
N ASP A 440 -17.64 1.76 1.15
CA ASP A 440 -16.89 2.86 1.74
C ASP A 440 -16.22 2.41 3.05
N LEU A 441 -15.09 3.04 3.39
CA LEU A 441 -14.36 2.83 4.63
C LEU A 441 -14.24 4.14 5.42
N THR A 442 -14.77 4.16 6.64
CA THR A 442 -14.76 5.36 7.50
C THR A 442 -14.19 5.07 8.88
N LEU A 443 -13.32 5.96 9.37
CA LEU A 443 -12.78 5.94 10.73
C LEU A 443 -13.49 6.98 11.61
N TYR A 444 -13.99 6.54 12.76
CA TYR A 444 -14.58 7.41 13.78
C TYR A 444 -13.74 7.37 15.08
N ASP A 445 -13.51 8.52 15.72
CA ASP A 445 -13.20 8.58 17.16
C ASP A 445 -14.52 8.36 17.91
N VAL A 446 -14.57 7.28 18.70
CA VAL A 446 -15.72 6.85 19.50
C VAL A 446 -15.42 6.85 21.00
N THR A 447 -14.37 7.57 21.42
CA THR A 447 -14.01 7.74 22.83
C THR A 447 -15.17 8.28 23.65
N ASP A 448 -15.90 9.25 23.08
CA ASP A 448 -17.26 9.58 23.52
C ASP A 448 -18.27 8.85 22.64
N ALA A 449 -18.72 7.68 23.09
CA ALA A 449 -19.64 6.82 22.34
C ALA A 449 -20.99 7.49 22.05
N ASP A 450 -21.38 8.53 22.80
CA ASP A 450 -22.61 9.30 22.55
C ASP A 450 -22.42 10.35 21.43
N HIS A 451 -21.18 10.72 21.10
CA HIS A 451 -20.81 11.73 20.10
C HIS A 451 -19.63 11.28 19.23
N PRO A 452 -19.80 10.23 18.40
CA PRO A 452 -18.74 9.79 17.50
C PRO A 452 -18.37 10.90 16.52
N THR A 453 -17.07 11.11 16.30
CA THR A 453 -16.54 12.12 15.38
C THR A 453 -15.81 11.43 14.24
N GLU A 454 -16.14 11.77 13.00
CA GLU A 454 -15.43 11.26 11.84
C GLU A 454 -14.01 11.83 11.79
N VAL A 455 -13.03 10.95 11.61
CA VAL A 455 -11.60 11.28 11.56
C VAL A 455 -11.13 11.29 10.12
N ALA A 456 -11.49 10.26 9.36
CA ALA A 456 -11.15 10.11 7.95
C ALA A 456 -12.14 9.16 7.26
N ALA A 457 -12.28 9.30 5.95
CA ALA A 457 -13.09 8.43 5.12
C ALA A 457 -12.45 8.26 3.74
N SER A 458 -12.72 7.11 3.12
CA SER A 458 -12.35 6.74 1.76
C SER A 458 -13.61 6.21 1.09
N ALA A 459 -14.00 6.80 -0.04
CA ALA A 459 -15.31 6.62 -0.67
C ALA A 459 -15.27 6.76 -2.21
N SER A 460 -14.38 6.01 -2.86
CA SER A 460 -14.25 5.99 -4.32
C SER A 460 -15.29 5.11 -4.98
N SER A 461 -16.30 5.74 -5.57
CA SER A 461 -17.31 5.05 -6.41
C SER A 461 -16.80 4.38 -7.70
N VAL A 462 -15.50 4.49 -8.01
CA VAL A 462 -14.90 3.92 -9.23
C VAL A 462 -13.86 2.85 -8.96
N ASP A 463 -13.36 2.73 -7.73
CA ASP A 463 -12.37 1.73 -7.36
C ASP A 463 -13.05 0.51 -6.72
N ASN A 464 -12.28 -0.57 -6.54
CA ASN A 464 -12.69 -1.73 -5.75
C ASN A 464 -11.83 -1.86 -4.48
N THR A 465 -11.33 -0.73 -4.01
CA THR A 465 -10.50 -0.62 -2.82
C THR A 465 -10.73 0.72 -2.15
N GLU A 466 -10.82 0.74 -0.82
CA GLU A 466 -10.80 1.96 -0.01
C GLU A 466 -9.67 1.88 1.00
N ASN A 467 -8.96 2.99 1.25
CA ASN A 467 -7.73 2.96 2.03
C ASN A 467 -7.66 4.13 3.00
N LEU A 468 -7.07 3.89 4.16
CA LEU A 468 -6.81 4.94 5.16
C LEU A 468 -5.35 4.87 5.60
N TRP A 469 -4.70 6.04 5.65
CA TRP A 469 -3.41 6.25 6.33
C TRP A 469 -3.51 7.53 7.17
N VAL A 470 -3.63 7.37 8.49
CA VAL A 470 -4.09 8.46 9.37
C VAL A 470 -3.36 8.41 10.71
N PRO A 471 -2.88 9.55 11.23
CA PRO A 471 -2.35 9.62 12.59
C PRO A 471 -3.43 9.38 13.64
N LEU A 472 -3.08 8.63 14.68
CA LEU A 472 -3.95 8.32 15.79
C LEU A 472 -3.51 9.10 17.04
N THR A 473 -4.50 9.54 17.81
CA THR A 473 -4.29 10.18 19.11
C THR A 473 -4.28 9.11 20.19
N SER A 474 -3.19 9.05 20.95
CA SER A 474 -3.04 8.15 22.10
C SER A 474 -4.18 8.31 23.13
N GLY A 475 -4.63 7.18 23.67
CA GLY A 475 -5.73 7.08 24.62
C GLY A 475 -7.13 7.22 24.01
N ARG A 476 -7.26 7.36 22.69
CA ARG A 476 -8.56 7.38 21.99
C ARG A 476 -8.98 5.99 21.55
N THR A 477 -10.28 5.75 21.60
CA THR A 477 -10.90 4.56 21.02
C THR A 477 -11.50 4.91 19.67
N TYR A 478 -11.19 4.10 18.67
CA TYR A 478 -11.64 4.29 17.30
C TYR A 478 -12.58 3.17 16.86
N ARG A 479 -13.43 3.48 15.88
CA ARG A 479 -14.24 2.52 15.13
C ARG A 479 -13.91 2.66 13.64
N LEU A 480 -13.36 1.62 13.06
CA LEU A 480 -13.27 1.43 11.62
C LEU A 480 -14.60 0.82 11.14
N LEU A 481 -15.25 1.45 10.17
CA LEU A 481 -16.58 1.10 9.69
C LEU A 481 -16.55 0.86 8.19
N VAL A 482 -16.93 -0.35 7.78
CA VAL A 482 -17.27 -0.66 6.38
C VAL A 482 -18.78 -0.45 6.21
N HIS A 483 -19.18 0.27 5.17
CA HIS A 483 -20.59 0.49 4.85
C HIS A 483 -20.82 0.60 3.33
N LEU A 484 -22.08 0.48 2.90
CA LEU A 484 -22.44 0.74 1.51
C LEU A 484 -22.22 2.21 1.14
N GLY A 485 -21.75 2.45 -0.09
CA GLY A 485 -21.71 3.78 -0.68
C GLY A 485 -23.12 4.39 -0.81
N PRO A 486 -23.25 5.72 -0.88
CA PRO A 486 -24.53 6.42 -0.76
C PRO A 486 -25.53 6.09 -1.88
N GLU A 487 -25.06 5.66 -3.04
CA GLU A 487 -25.90 5.27 -4.19
C GLU A 487 -26.04 3.74 -4.34
N GLN A 488 -25.32 2.95 -3.53
CA GLN A 488 -25.36 1.50 -3.56
C GLN A 488 -26.65 0.98 -2.93
N ALA A 489 -27.42 0.23 -3.71
CA ALA A 489 -28.56 -0.52 -3.20
C ALA A 489 -28.12 -1.77 -2.45
N ASP A 490 -29.00 -2.34 -1.61
CA ASP A 490 -28.72 -3.61 -0.93
C ASP A 490 -28.16 -4.67 -1.90
N CYS A 491 -27.04 -5.26 -1.52
CA CYS A 491 -26.34 -6.29 -2.25
C CYS A 491 -25.96 -7.45 -1.33
N ARG A 492 -25.40 -8.50 -1.94
CA ARG A 492 -24.78 -9.61 -1.21
C ARG A 492 -23.50 -9.94 -1.93
N TRP A 493 -22.39 -9.48 -1.39
CA TRP A 493 -21.07 -9.66 -1.95
C TRP A 493 -20.05 -9.73 -0.82
N ASP A 494 -18.85 -10.20 -1.10
CA ASP A 494 -17.80 -10.29 -0.11
C ASP A 494 -16.81 -9.11 -0.20
N TYR A 495 -16.09 -8.90 0.90
CA TYR A 495 -14.93 -8.02 0.94
C TYR A 495 -13.89 -8.60 1.90
N ALA A 496 -12.67 -8.08 1.78
CA ALA A 496 -11.62 -8.22 2.77
C ALA A 496 -11.20 -6.86 3.30
N LEU A 497 -10.97 -6.76 4.61
CA LEU A 497 -10.38 -5.60 5.26
C LEU A 497 -9.07 -6.03 5.90
N ALA A 498 -7.96 -5.32 5.65
CA ALA A 498 -6.70 -5.55 6.32
C ALA A 498 -6.21 -4.27 7.00
N TRP A 499 -5.55 -4.39 8.15
CA TRP A 499 -5.01 -3.24 8.88
C TRP A 499 -3.68 -3.53 9.56
N ARG A 500 -2.91 -2.47 9.74
CA ARG A 500 -1.83 -2.38 10.73
C ARG A 500 -1.90 -1.05 11.47
N ILE A 501 -1.54 -1.06 12.74
CA ILE A 501 -1.43 0.10 13.62
C ILE A 501 -0.04 0.03 14.23
N ALA A 502 0.79 1.02 13.92
CA ALA A 502 2.19 1.02 14.35
C ALA A 502 2.70 2.44 14.54
N THR A 503 3.68 2.60 15.44
CA THR A 503 4.51 3.80 15.45
C THR A 503 5.58 3.64 14.36
N PRO A 504 5.61 4.53 13.35
CA PRO A 504 6.64 4.52 12.31
C PRO A 504 8.04 4.73 12.91
N PRO A 505 9.10 4.36 12.19
CA PRO A 505 10.45 4.71 12.61
C PRO A 505 10.69 6.22 12.52
N ASP A 506 11.67 6.73 13.26
CA ASP A 506 12.16 8.11 13.26
C ASP A 506 13.58 8.08 12.65
N THR A 507 13.79 8.75 11.53
CA THR A 507 15.03 8.66 10.74
C THR A 507 16.13 9.58 11.24
N ASP A 508 15.80 10.84 11.51
CA ASP A 508 16.76 11.88 11.85
C ASP A 508 16.93 12.05 13.37
N GLY A 509 16.06 11.42 14.15
CA GLY A 509 16.15 11.34 15.61
C GLY A 509 15.66 12.60 16.30
N ASP A 510 14.77 13.36 15.67
CA ASP A 510 14.20 14.60 16.19
C ASP A 510 12.99 14.38 17.12
N THR A 511 12.55 13.13 17.28
CA THR A 511 11.38 12.63 18.04
C THR A 511 10.04 12.59 17.29
N LEU A 512 9.99 13.01 16.03
CA LEU A 512 8.85 12.83 15.13
C LEU A 512 9.07 11.58 14.26
N PRO A 513 8.05 10.69 14.12
CA PRO A 513 8.17 9.56 13.21
C PRO A 513 8.03 9.94 11.73
N ASP A 514 8.71 9.21 10.84
CA ASP A 514 8.81 9.52 9.41
C ASP A 514 7.45 9.78 8.74
N ASP A 515 6.49 8.87 8.96
CA ASP A 515 5.16 9.00 8.35
C ASP A 515 4.35 10.16 8.98
N TRP A 516 4.60 10.51 10.24
CA TRP A 516 3.98 11.68 10.88
C TRP A 516 4.46 12.96 10.22
N GLU A 517 5.77 13.07 10.00
CA GLU A 517 6.40 14.21 9.35
C GLU A 517 5.87 14.39 7.94
N VAL A 518 5.91 13.33 7.12
CA VAL A 518 5.40 13.38 5.74
C VAL A 518 3.90 13.68 5.69
N TYR A 519 3.10 13.18 6.64
CA TYR A 519 1.68 13.50 6.74
C TYR A 519 1.44 15.01 6.96
N HIS A 520 2.31 15.66 7.75
CA HIS A 520 2.23 17.09 8.05
C HIS A 520 3.04 17.97 7.07
N GLY A 521 3.78 17.38 6.14
CA GLY A 521 4.54 18.08 5.11
C GLY A 521 5.98 18.42 5.47
N MET A 522 6.50 17.84 6.56
CA MET A 522 7.90 17.94 7.00
C MET A 522 8.82 17.01 6.19
N ASP A 523 10.13 17.25 6.23
CA ASP A 523 11.16 16.40 5.62
C ASP A 523 11.68 15.40 6.65
N HIS A 524 11.17 14.17 6.60
CA HIS A 524 11.54 13.07 7.50
C HIS A 524 13.01 12.65 7.53
N THR A 525 13.89 13.34 6.79
CA THR A 525 15.34 13.11 6.79
C THR A 525 16.13 14.27 7.37
N SER A 526 15.44 15.32 7.81
CA SER A 526 15.99 16.56 8.32
C SER A 526 15.41 16.87 9.69
N ILE A 527 16.27 16.85 10.71
CA ILE A 527 15.94 17.28 12.08
C ILE A 527 15.37 18.70 12.19
N ASP A 528 15.45 19.49 11.13
CA ASP A 528 15.10 20.91 11.01
C ASP A 528 14.67 21.14 9.55
N THR A 529 13.37 21.12 9.29
CA THR A 529 12.77 21.16 7.94
C THR A 529 12.93 22.53 7.29
N ASP A 530 12.76 23.61 8.05
CA ASP A 530 12.77 24.97 7.52
C ASP A 530 14.14 25.67 7.60
N ALA A 531 15.09 25.05 8.28
CA ALA A 531 16.47 25.44 8.48
C ALA A 531 16.65 26.72 9.30
N ASP A 532 15.78 26.98 10.28
CA ASP A 532 15.88 28.13 11.18
C ASP A 532 16.77 27.89 12.42
N GLY A 533 17.16 26.64 12.65
CA GLY A 533 18.08 26.21 13.71
C GLY A 533 17.40 25.60 14.93
N MET A 534 16.08 25.48 14.93
CA MET A 534 15.29 24.69 15.88
C MET A 534 14.97 23.32 15.27
N ALA A 535 14.64 22.33 16.10
CA ALA A 535 14.33 20.99 15.61
C ALA A 535 12.81 20.80 15.49
N ASP A 536 12.32 20.14 14.44
CA ASP A 536 10.89 20.00 14.15
C ASP A 536 10.12 19.41 15.36
N GLY A 537 10.66 18.37 15.99
CA GLY A 537 10.08 17.77 17.19
C GLY A 537 10.07 18.68 18.42
N TRP A 538 11.01 19.62 18.55
CA TRP A 538 10.96 20.64 19.60
C TRP A 538 9.90 21.70 19.28
N GLU A 539 9.86 22.19 18.05
CA GLU A 539 8.88 23.18 17.60
C GLU A 539 7.45 22.67 17.75
N GLU A 540 7.18 21.42 17.35
CA GLU A 540 5.87 20.80 17.53
C GLU A 540 5.46 20.73 19.01
N GLY A 541 6.42 20.40 19.88
CA GLY A 541 6.22 20.33 21.33
C GLY A 541 5.80 21.65 21.96
N TYR A 542 6.18 22.78 21.36
CA TYR A 542 5.85 24.13 21.81
C TYR A 542 4.83 24.86 20.91
N SER A 543 4.18 24.15 19.99
CA SER A 543 3.19 24.72 19.06
C SER A 543 3.74 25.83 18.14
N LEU A 544 5.04 25.77 17.81
CA LEU A 544 5.66 26.53 16.73
C LEU A 544 5.39 25.85 15.37
N ASP A 545 5.85 26.44 14.26
CA ASP A 545 5.62 25.93 12.90
C ASP A 545 6.91 25.40 12.24
N PRO A 546 7.16 24.07 12.25
CA PRO A 546 8.36 23.45 11.65
C PRO A 546 8.55 23.69 10.14
N LEU A 547 7.59 24.34 9.49
CA LEU A 547 7.60 24.65 8.06
C LEU A 547 7.91 26.12 7.76
N THR A 548 8.12 26.94 8.79
CA THR A 548 8.28 28.39 8.67
C THR A 548 9.30 28.94 9.65
N ASP A 549 10.43 29.45 9.14
CA ASP A 549 11.46 30.15 9.93
C ASP A 549 10.84 31.20 10.87
N ASP A 550 10.71 30.79 12.12
CA ASP A 550 10.09 31.52 13.22
C ASP A 550 11.02 31.69 14.41
N GLY A 551 12.25 31.17 14.34
CA GLY A 551 13.31 31.31 15.34
C GLY A 551 13.65 32.74 15.78
N SER A 552 13.24 33.75 15.02
CA SER A 552 13.43 35.18 15.39
C SER A 552 12.18 35.85 15.99
N LEU A 553 11.11 35.10 16.21
CA LEU A 553 9.92 35.55 16.94
C LEU A 553 10.14 35.40 18.44
N ASP A 554 9.51 36.27 19.21
CA ASP A 554 9.46 36.28 20.67
C ASP A 554 7.99 35.98 21.00
N THR A 555 7.68 34.72 21.25
CA THR A 555 6.30 34.20 21.23
C THR A 555 5.52 34.60 22.49
N ASP A 556 6.21 34.80 23.61
CA ASP A 556 5.64 35.14 24.91
C ASP A 556 5.94 36.58 25.38
N ASP A 557 6.65 37.37 24.58
CA ASP A 557 7.04 38.77 24.80
C ASP A 557 7.96 38.98 26.03
N ASP A 558 8.83 38.02 26.34
CA ASP A 558 9.74 38.05 27.50
C ASP A 558 11.12 38.70 27.19
N GLY A 559 11.45 38.82 25.91
CA GLY A 559 12.68 39.41 25.40
C GLY A 559 13.75 38.43 24.90
N LEU A 560 13.49 37.12 24.91
CA LEU A 560 14.22 36.11 24.14
C LEU A 560 13.45 35.79 22.84
N ASP A 561 14.17 35.36 21.79
CA ASP A 561 13.52 34.78 20.61
C ASP A 561 13.48 33.25 20.71
N ASN A 562 12.59 32.60 19.96
CA ASN A 562 12.36 31.16 20.00
C ASN A 562 13.68 30.37 19.87
N LEU A 563 14.63 30.86 19.05
CA LEU A 563 15.93 30.23 18.86
C LEU A 563 16.86 30.38 20.07
N ASP A 564 16.90 31.56 20.69
CA ASP A 564 17.59 31.77 21.97
C ASP A 564 17.01 30.83 23.03
N GLU A 565 15.69 30.67 23.08
CA GLU A 565 15.00 29.80 24.02
C GLU A 565 15.29 28.31 23.79
N PHE A 566 15.23 27.86 22.54
CA PHE A 566 15.67 26.52 22.14
C PHE A 566 17.11 26.24 22.60
N THR A 567 18.00 27.23 22.45
CA THR A 567 19.41 27.10 22.83
C THR A 567 19.60 27.07 24.35
N LEU A 568 18.77 27.80 25.09
CA LEU A 568 18.83 27.91 26.55
C LEU A 568 18.05 26.79 27.26
N GLY A 569 17.13 26.13 26.57
CA GLY A 569 16.23 25.12 27.13
C GLY A 569 15.05 25.72 27.90
N THR A 570 14.72 26.99 27.64
CA THR A 570 13.52 27.67 28.16
C THR A 570 12.31 27.41 27.25
N ALA A 571 11.12 27.82 27.68
CA ALA A 571 9.87 27.56 26.98
C ALA A 571 9.37 28.79 26.21
N PRO A 572 9.29 28.76 24.86
CA PRO A 572 8.86 29.90 24.05
C PRO A 572 7.42 30.36 24.26
N ASP A 573 6.63 29.59 24.98
CA ASP A 573 5.25 29.94 25.35
C ASP A 573 5.08 30.26 26.84
N ASP A 574 6.16 30.35 27.62
CA ASP A 574 6.14 30.65 29.06
C ASP A 574 7.25 31.65 29.46
N PRO A 575 6.91 32.92 29.75
CA PRO A 575 7.89 33.98 29.96
C PRO A 575 8.64 33.90 31.29
N ASP A 576 8.57 32.80 32.04
CA ASP A 576 9.19 32.54 33.35
C ASP A 576 9.23 31.02 33.56
N THR A 577 10.16 30.35 32.86
CA THR A 577 10.17 28.89 32.72
C THR A 577 10.31 28.17 34.07
N ASP A 578 11.07 28.72 35.01
CA ASP A 578 11.28 28.12 36.34
C ASP A 578 10.27 28.57 37.41
N GLY A 579 9.47 29.60 37.11
CA GLY A 579 8.34 30.07 37.89
C GLY A 579 8.73 30.83 39.16
N ASP A 580 9.91 31.45 39.20
CA ASP A 580 10.42 32.19 40.35
C ASP A 580 9.92 33.65 40.42
N GLY A 581 9.36 34.15 39.31
CA GLY A 581 8.79 35.49 39.16
C GLY A 581 9.66 36.50 38.41
N TYR A 582 10.79 36.09 37.84
CA TYR A 582 11.57 36.86 36.85
C TYR A 582 11.45 36.22 35.47
N THR A 583 11.41 37.02 34.42
CA THR A 583 11.32 36.44 33.07
C THR A 583 12.64 35.88 32.61
N ASP A 584 12.64 34.85 31.77
CA ASP A 584 13.85 34.20 31.28
C ASP A 584 14.78 35.22 30.61
N GLY A 585 14.23 36.13 29.80
CA GLY A 585 14.93 37.26 29.20
C GLY A 585 15.52 38.25 30.22
N MET A 586 14.87 38.45 31.37
CA MET A 586 15.44 39.26 32.46
C MET A 586 16.63 38.57 33.14
N GLU A 587 16.56 37.25 33.30
CA GLU A 587 17.56 36.43 33.95
C GLU A 587 18.82 36.29 33.09
N VAL A 588 18.64 35.96 31.81
CA VAL A 588 19.72 35.93 30.81
C VAL A 588 20.42 37.29 30.74
N ALA A 589 19.66 38.39 30.73
CA ALA A 589 20.21 39.75 30.75
C ALA A 589 20.96 40.08 32.05
N ALA A 590 20.58 39.49 33.19
CA ALA A 590 21.24 39.62 34.48
C ALA A 590 22.44 38.66 34.67
N GLY A 591 22.54 37.63 33.82
CA GLY A 591 23.52 36.56 33.89
C GLY A 591 23.21 35.52 34.97
N THR A 592 21.93 35.32 35.29
CA THR A 592 21.41 34.24 36.14
C THR A 592 20.85 33.09 35.28
N ASP A 593 20.48 31.97 35.89
CA ASP A 593 20.07 30.73 35.17
C ASP A 593 18.53 30.64 35.12
N PRO A 594 17.89 30.82 33.94
CA PRO A 594 16.43 30.84 33.80
C PRO A 594 15.75 29.46 34.03
N LEU A 595 16.54 28.44 34.38
CA LEU A 595 16.05 27.10 34.69
C LEU A 595 16.26 26.73 36.17
N ASP A 596 16.74 27.65 37.02
CA ASP A 596 16.98 27.45 38.44
C ASP A 596 16.32 28.55 39.28
N ALA A 597 15.13 28.24 39.80
CA ALA A 597 14.32 29.15 40.61
C ALA A 597 14.99 29.69 41.90
N GLU A 598 16.22 29.27 42.21
CA GLU A 598 17.04 29.78 43.31
C GLU A 598 18.21 30.69 42.84
N ASP A 599 18.47 30.82 41.54
CA ASP A 599 19.47 31.71 40.93
C ASP A 599 18.81 32.82 40.12
N PHE A 600 18.45 33.90 40.82
CA PHE A 600 17.67 35.00 40.22
C PHE A 600 18.29 36.38 40.41
N PRO A 601 17.88 37.38 39.58
CA PRO A 601 18.42 38.73 39.63
C PRO A 601 18.32 39.35 41.02
N GLN A 602 19.46 39.52 41.68
CA GLN A 602 19.50 40.16 43.00
C GLN A 602 19.17 41.64 42.85
N ILE A 603 17.95 42.04 43.24
CA ILE A 603 17.57 43.45 43.33
C ILE A 603 18.55 44.13 44.28
N SER A 604 19.53 44.85 43.73
CA SER A 604 20.39 45.74 44.51
C SER A 604 19.47 46.79 45.10
N ALA A 605 19.05 46.58 46.35
CA ALA A 605 18.34 47.58 47.13
C ALA A 605 19.11 48.88 46.98
N VAL A 606 18.51 49.85 46.27
CA VAL A 606 19.02 51.22 46.20
C VAL A 606 19.32 51.58 47.65
N PRO A 607 20.58 51.95 48.00
CA PRO A 607 20.91 52.21 49.39
C PRO A 607 19.95 53.28 49.85
N ALA A 608 19.15 52.95 50.86
CA ALA A 608 18.17 53.86 51.43
C ALA A 608 18.90 55.16 51.74
N VAL A 609 18.67 56.20 50.94
CA VAL A 609 19.12 57.55 51.27
C VAL A 609 18.31 57.92 52.50
N ALA A 610 18.91 57.71 53.66
CA ALA A 610 18.42 58.17 54.95
C ALA A 610 18.43 59.71 54.92
N GLY A 611 17.34 60.29 54.44
CA GLY A 611 17.11 61.72 54.38
C GLY A 611 15.63 62.00 54.56
N ASN A 612 15.21 62.16 55.81
CA ASN A 612 13.87 62.60 56.18
C ASN A 612 13.44 63.84 55.37
N GLY A 613 12.39 63.70 54.56
CA GLY A 613 11.78 64.84 53.88
C GLY A 613 10.67 64.48 52.89
N LEU A 614 9.49 64.13 53.41
CA LEU A 614 8.13 64.45 52.89
C LEU A 614 7.81 64.36 51.37
N LEU A 615 6.76 63.58 51.07
CA LEU A 615 5.80 63.61 49.95
C LEU A 615 6.06 62.84 48.63
N ALA A 616 5.08 61.96 48.35
CA ALA A 616 4.45 61.64 47.06
C ALA A 616 5.20 60.72 46.08
N ALA A 617 4.81 59.44 46.06
CA ALA A 617 4.30 58.73 44.87
C ALA A 617 4.12 57.23 45.17
N MET A 618 2.90 56.80 45.45
CA MET A 618 2.46 55.43 45.15
C MET A 618 1.14 55.56 44.40
N ALA A 619 1.24 55.56 43.07
CA ALA A 619 0.12 55.40 42.17
C ALA A 619 0.62 54.63 40.93
N ALA A 620 0.20 53.36 40.89
CA ALA A 620 -0.20 52.59 39.72
C ALA A 620 0.71 52.57 38.48
N LEU A 621 1.20 51.36 38.16
CA LEU A 621 1.22 50.88 36.78
C LEU A 621 0.54 49.50 36.76
N MET A 622 -0.80 49.51 36.69
CA MET A 622 -1.54 48.44 36.03
C MET A 622 -1.56 48.80 34.55
N VAL A 623 -1.00 47.96 33.70
CA VAL A 623 -1.24 48.03 32.26
C VAL A 623 -2.52 47.24 32.01
N ALA A 624 -3.57 47.94 31.58
CA ALA A 624 -4.78 47.34 31.05
C ALA A 624 -5.18 48.14 29.80
N GLY A 625 -4.64 47.72 28.66
CA GLY A 625 -4.99 48.19 27.33
C GLY A 625 -6.11 47.37 26.70
N SER A 626 -7.35 47.74 27.05
CA SER A 626 -8.53 47.74 26.16
C SER A 626 -8.93 46.48 25.37
N VAL A 627 -9.74 45.63 26.02
CA VAL A 627 -10.76 44.79 25.34
C VAL A 627 -11.98 45.65 25.00
N THR A 628 -12.35 45.73 23.72
CA THR A 628 -13.62 46.30 23.25
C THR A 628 -14.61 45.17 22.99
N ILE A 629 -15.59 44.99 23.89
CA ILE A 629 -16.81 44.22 23.58
C ILE A 629 -17.99 45.20 23.53
N CYS A 630 -18.48 45.44 22.32
CA CYS A 630 -19.72 46.15 22.07
C CYS A 630 -20.89 45.19 22.29
N ASN A 631 -21.81 45.53 23.20
CA ASN A 631 -23.09 44.84 23.29
C ASN A 631 -24.22 45.88 23.40
N ARG A 632 -25.11 45.92 22.40
CA ARG A 632 -26.35 46.68 22.48
C ARG A 632 -27.51 45.80 22.05
N LYS A 633 -28.34 45.44 23.03
CA LYS A 633 -29.70 44.93 22.80
C LYS A 633 -30.60 46.07 22.31
N LYS A 634 -31.21 45.88 21.14
CA LYS A 634 -32.65 45.78 20.98
C LYS A 634 -32.97 44.96 19.74
#